data_AF-A0A2G6FEX1-F1
#
_entry.id   AF-A0A2G6FEX1-F1
#
_cell.length_a   1.000
_cell.length_b   1.000
_cell.length_c   1.000
_cell.angle_alpha   90.00
_cell.angle_beta   90.00
_cell.angle_gamma   90.00
#
_symmetry.space_group_name_H-M   'P 1'
#
loop_
_entity.id
_entity.type
_entity.pdbx_description
1 polymer ?
#
loop_
_entity_poly.entity_id
_entity_poly.type
_entity_poly.pdbx_seq_one_letter_code
_entity_poly.pdbx_strand_id
1 'polypeptide(L)'
;FDYIVCDSPAGIEKGAFTAMYFADEAVIVTNPEVSSVRDSDRIIGLLASKTKRAENDLKPVKEHLLLTRYEPERVEKGEMLSVDDVTEILAVPLLGVIPESKSVLQASNAGNPVILDKESKAGIAYSDAVGRLLGEDISHKFLKVEKQGFFQKLGFFKN
;
A
#
# COMPACT_ATOMS: atom_id res chain seq x y z
N PHE A 1 3.06 -18.48 -16.97
CA PHE A 1 3.01 -17.16 -16.32
C PHE A 1 3.99 -17.19 -15.17
N ASP A 2 4.78 -16.14 -14.99
CA ASP A 2 5.66 -16.01 -13.82
C ASP A 2 4.87 -15.52 -12.59
N TYR A 3 3.84 -14.69 -12.84
CA TYR A 3 2.92 -14.19 -11.83
C TYR A 3 1.47 -14.30 -12.32
N ILE A 4 0.57 -14.62 -11.40
CA ILE A 4 -0.88 -14.55 -11.60
C ILE A 4 -1.44 -13.64 -10.51
N VAL A 5 -2.07 -12.53 -10.91
CA VAL A 5 -2.68 -11.57 -9.99
C VAL A 5 -4.18 -11.83 -9.97
N CYS A 6 -4.70 -12.21 -8.81
CA CYS A 6 -6.14 -12.35 -8.57
C CYS A 6 -6.62 -11.12 -7.79
N ASP A 7 -7.39 -10.26 -8.45
CA ASP A 7 -8.09 -9.18 -7.74
C ASP A 7 -9.27 -9.77 -6.95
N SER A 8 -9.36 -9.41 -5.68
CA SER A 8 -10.37 -9.93 -4.75
C SER A 8 -11.44 -8.87 -4.54
N PRO A 9 -12.73 -9.24 -4.45
CA PRO A 9 -13.72 -8.31 -3.91
C PRO A 9 -13.32 -7.88 -2.49
N ALA A 10 -13.73 -6.67 -2.11
CA ALA A 10 -13.55 -6.19 -0.75
C ALA A 10 -14.35 -7.02 0.25
N GLY A 11 -13.91 -7.01 1.51
CA GLY A 11 -14.59 -7.70 2.61
C GLY A 11 -14.30 -9.20 2.67
N ILE A 12 -15.10 -9.90 3.48
CA ILE A 12 -14.87 -11.32 3.86
C ILE A 12 -15.84 -12.28 3.16
N GLU A 13 -16.35 -11.88 2.00
CA GLU A 13 -17.37 -12.64 1.28
C GLU A 13 -16.77 -13.85 0.53
N LYS A 14 -17.65 -14.70 -0.01
CA LYS A 14 -17.26 -15.95 -0.72
C LYS A 14 -16.27 -15.70 -1.86
N GLY A 15 -16.37 -14.56 -2.55
CA GLY A 15 -15.44 -14.20 -3.62
C GLY A 15 -14.02 -13.99 -3.10
N ALA A 16 -13.86 -13.30 -1.96
CA ALA A 16 -12.55 -13.06 -1.35
C ALA A 16 -11.90 -14.37 -0.88
N PHE A 17 -12.69 -15.27 -0.29
CA PHE A 17 -12.22 -16.60 0.06
C PHE A 17 -11.68 -17.37 -1.16
N THR A 18 -12.42 -17.33 -2.28
CA THR A 18 -12.04 -18.05 -3.50
C THR A 18 -10.73 -17.50 -4.08
N ALA A 19 -10.55 -16.17 -4.05
CA ALA A 19 -9.32 -15.53 -4.52
C ALA A 19 -8.10 -15.88 -3.64
N MET A 20 -8.26 -15.93 -2.32
CA MET A 20 -7.14 -16.19 -1.41
C MET A 20 -6.79 -17.67 -1.23
N TYR A 21 -7.71 -18.61 -1.50
CA TYR A 21 -7.57 -20.01 -1.08
C TYR A 21 -6.27 -20.68 -1.56
N PHE A 22 -5.82 -20.35 -2.77
CA PHE A 22 -4.60 -20.88 -3.38
C PHE A 22 -3.43 -19.90 -3.41
N ALA A 23 -3.52 -18.75 -2.74
CA ALA A 23 -2.49 -17.72 -2.82
C ALA A 23 -1.16 -18.16 -2.18
N ASP A 24 -0.04 -17.85 -2.84
CA ASP A 24 1.31 -17.96 -2.26
C ASP A 24 1.67 -16.70 -1.47
N GLU A 25 1.27 -15.54 -2.01
CA GLU A 25 1.48 -14.22 -1.42
C GLU A 25 0.18 -13.42 -1.46
N ALA A 26 -0.04 -12.54 -0.48
CA ALA A 26 -1.18 -11.65 -0.40
C ALA A 26 -0.71 -10.21 -0.20
N VAL A 27 -1.22 -9.29 -1.03
CA VAL A 27 -1.03 -7.84 -0.84
C VAL A 27 -2.30 -7.30 -0.20
N ILE A 28 -2.20 -6.92 1.08
CA ILE A 28 -3.28 -6.33 1.85
C ILE A 28 -3.27 -4.83 1.59
N VAL A 29 -4.30 -4.35 0.89
CA VAL A 29 -4.45 -2.93 0.55
C VAL A 29 -5.29 -2.25 1.62
N THR A 30 -4.72 -1.25 2.30
CA THR A 30 -5.33 -0.64 3.49
C THR A 30 -5.19 0.88 3.44
N ASN A 31 -6.27 1.59 3.78
CA ASN A 31 -6.21 3.03 4.03
C ASN A 31 -5.82 3.28 5.50
N PRO A 32 -5.15 4.40 5.83
CA PRO A 32 -4.70 4.75 7.19
C PRO A 32 -5.83 5.22 8.12
N GLU A 33 -6.91 4.46 8.17
CA GLU A 33 -8.12 4.71 8.96
C GLU A 33 -8.44 3.49 9.82
N VAL A 34 -8.89 3.72 11.06
CA VAL A 34 -9.11 2.64 12.06
C VAL A 34 -10.05 1.54 11.53
N SER A 35 -11.09 1.90 10.78
CA SER A 35 -12.02 0.95 10.17
C SER A 35 -11.33 0.05 9.15
N SER A 36 -10.57 0.64 8.21
CA SER A 36 -9.87 -0.11 7.16
C SER A 36 -8.80 -1.04 7.74
N VAL A 37 -8.08 -0.58 8.76
CA VAL A 37 -7.08 -1.41 9.47
C VAL A 37 -7.74 -2.59 10.17
N ARG A 38 -8.86 -2.39 10.89
CA ARG A 38 -9.59 -3.49 11.55
C ARG A 38 -10.12 -4.52 10.54
N ASP A 39 -10.62 -4.08 9.39
CA ASP A 39 -11.09 -5.02 8.38
C ASP A 39 -9.92 -5.79 7.74
N SER A 40 -8.75 -5.15 7.60
CA SER A 40 -7.52 -5.79 7.12
C SER A 40 -7.01 -6.86 8.09
N ASP A 41 -7.04 -6.58 9.40
CA ASP A 41 -6.71 -7.55 10.46
C ASP A 41 -7.57 -8.83 10.37
N ARG A 42 -8.87 -8.68 10.09
CA ARG A 42 -9.74 -9.85 9.87
C ARG A 42 -9.32 -10.67 8.66
N ILE A 43 -8.93 -10.03 7.55
CA ILE A 43 -8.47 -10.73 6.35
C ILE A 43 -7.19 -11.50 6.64
N ILE A 44 -6.25 -10.92 7.40
CA ILE A 44 -5.03 -11.60 7.84
C ILE A 44 -5.37 -12.85 8.66
N GLY A 45 -6.31 -12.73 9.61
CA GLY A 45 -6.79 -13.90 10.36
C GLY A 45 -7.42 -15.00 9.47
N LEU A 46 -8.08 -14.62 8.38
CA LEU A 46 -8.61 -15.57 7.40
C LEU A 46 -7.47 -16.20 6.57
N LEU A 47 -6.48 -15.44 6.12
CA LEU A 47 -5.31 -15.98 5.41
C LEU A 47 -4.60 -17.06 6.23
N ALA A 48 -4.45 -16.82 7.53
CA ALA A 48 -3.82 -17.72 8.47
C ALA A 48 -4.62 -19.00 8.79
N SER A 49 -5.93 -19.06 8.49
CA SER A 49 -6.80 -20.16 8.95
C SER A 49 -7.67 -20.82 7.88
N LYS A 50 -7.81 -20.21 6.71
CA LYS A 50 -8.80 -20.57 5.68
C LYS A 50 -8.19 -20.81 4.31
N THR A 51 -6.89 -20.60 4.14
CA THR A 51 -6.20 -20.91 2.88
C THR A 51 -5.88 -22.40 2.82
N LYS A 52 -5.72 -22.94 1.60
CA LYS A 52 -5.27 -24.32 1.41
C LYS A 52 -3.96 -24.60 2.14
N ARG A 53 -3.09 -23.59 2.22
CA ARG A 53 -1.80 -23.68 2.93
C ARG A 53 -2.01 -23.83 4.43
N ALA A 54 -2.89 -23.02 5.03
CA ALA A 54 -3.27 -23.14 6.43
C ALA A 54 -3.95 -24.49 6.74
N GLU A 55 -4.86 -24.95 5.89
CA GLU A 55 -5.58 -26.22 6.08
C GLU A 55 -4.68 -27.46 6.01
N ASN A 56 -3.54 -27.38 5.32
CA ASN A 56 -2.60 -28.49 5.13
C ASN A 56 -1.29 -28.30 5.91
N ASP A 57 -1.25 -27.40 6.89
CA ASP A 57 -0.08 -27.09 7.71
C ASP A 57 1.19 -26.77 6.87
N LEU A 58 0.99 -26.12 5.72
CA LEU A 58 2.07 -25.67 4.84
C LEU A 58 2.62 -24.32 5.31
N LYS A 59 3.72 -23.88 4.69
CA LYS A 59 4.26 -22.54 4.91
C LYS A 59 3.15 -21.48 4.70
N PRO A 60 2.90 -20.58 5.67
CA PRO A 60 1.85 -19.57 5.56
C PRO A 60 1.96 -18.70 4.30
N VAL A 61 0.84 -18.09 3.92
CA VAL A 61 0.81 -17.07 2.86
C VAL A 61 1.76 -15.94 3.26
N LYS A 62 2.59 -15.48 2.32
CA LYS A 62 3.46 -14.34 2.56
C LYS A 62 2.65 -13.06 2.42
N GLU A 63 2.54 -12.31 3.51
CA GLU A 63 1.71 -11.11 3.58
C GLU A 63 2.55 -9.85 3.33
N HIS A 64 1.93 -8.87 2.66
CA HIS A 64 2.51 -7.59 2.30
C HIS A 64 1.50 -6.48 2.50
N LEU A 65 1.88 -5.41 3.20
CA LEU A 65 1.00 -4.27 3.44
C LEU A 65 1.24 -3.17 2.38
N LEU A 66 0.20 -2.83 1.64
CA LEU A 66 0.20 -1.67 0.74
C LEU A 66 -0.73 -0.60 1.31
N LEU A 67 -0.14 0.45 1.85
CA LEU A 67 -0.87 1.56 2.44
C LEU A 67 -1.25 2.56 1.34
N THR A 68 -2.54 2.82 1.16
CA THR A 68 -3.03 3.70 0.09
C THR A 68 -3.65 4.97 0.63
N ARG A 69 -3.70 6.01 -0.22
CA ARG A 69 -4.31 7.31 0.11
C ARG A 69 -3.65 7.98 1.32
N TYR A 70 -2.34 7.78 1.45
CA TYR A 70 -1.57 8.30 2.58
C TYR A 70 -1.33 9.80 2.43
N GLU A 71 -1.54 10.55 3.52
CA GLU A 71 -1.34 11.99 3.57
C GLU A 71 -0.54 12.37 4.84
N PRO A 72 0.78 12.57 4.75
CA PRO A 72 1.63 12.86 5.91
C PRO A 72 1.15 14.08 6.73
N GLU A 73 0.59 15.09 6.06
CA GLU A 73 0.05 16.29 6.72
C GLU A 73 -1.13 15.97 7.64
N ARG A 74 -1.98 15.00 7.27
CA ARG A 74 -3.12 14.58 8.09
C ARG A 74 -2.67 13.72 9.27
N VAL A 75 -1.58 12.97 9.10
CA VAL A 75 -0.93 12.23 10.20
C VAL A 75 -0.35 13.21 11.23
N GLU A 76 0.38 14.25 10.81
CA GLU A 76 0.91 15.27 11.73
C GLU A 76 -0.20 16.01 12.51
N LYS A 77 -1.41 16.10 11.95
CA LYS A 77 -2.60 16.70 12.60
C LYS A 77 -3.36 15.71 13.50
N GLY A 78 -2.99 14.43 13.52
CA GLY A 78 -3.71 13.39 14.26
C GLY A 78 -5.05 12.98 13.64
N GLU A 79 -5.29 13.32 12.36
CA GLU A 79 -6.52 13.00 11.63
C GLU A 79 -6.44 11.66 10.89
N MET A 80 -5.26 11.03 10.88
CA MET A 80 -4.93 9.84 10.10
C MET A 80 -3.88 9.03 10.87
N LEU A 81 -3.96 7.69 10.78
CA LEU A 81 -2.96 6.81 11.40
C LEU A 81 -1.60 6.94 10.70
N SER A 82 -0.51 6.88 11.47
CA SER A 82 0.82 6.84 10.90
C SER A 82 1.11 5.46 10.29
N VAL A 83 2.12 5.39 9.41
CA VAL A 83 2.56 4.10 8.86
C VAL A 83 3.02 3.16 9.97
N ASP A 84 3.77 3.71 10.94
CA ASP A 84 4.27 2.95 12.09
C ASP A 84 3.12 2.33 12.89
N ASP A 85 2.09 3.13 13.23
CA ASP A 85 0.90 2.63 13.94
C ASP A 85 0.22 1.48 13.18
N VAL A 86 0.02 1.63 11.86
CA VAL A 86 -0.65 0.60 11.06
C VAL A 86 0.20 -0.67 10.97
N THR A 87 1.52 -0.53 10.78
CA THR A 87 2.43 -1.69 10.73
C THR A 87 2.52 -2.40 12.07
N GLU A 88 2.45 -1.68 13.19
CA GLU A 88 2.42 -2.26 14.53
C GLU A 88 1.11 -3.02 14.76
N ILE A 89 -0.04 -2.42 14.40
CA ILE A 89 -1.36 -3.05 14.57
C ILE A 89 -1.49 -4.33 13.76
N LEU A 90 -1.10 -4.29 12.48
CA LEU A 90 -1.27 -5.43 11.57
C LEU A 90 -0.14 -6.46 11.66
N ALA A 91 1.03 -6.06 12.17
CA ALA A 91 2.24 -6.89 12.20
C ALA A 91 2.65 -7.46 10.83
N VAL A 92 2.34 -6.74 9.73
CA VAL A 92 2.65 -7.14 8.35
C VAL A 92 3.79 -6.28 7.77
N PRO A 93 4.74 -6.87 7.04
CA PRO A 93 5.80 -6.12 6.37
C PRO A 93 5.26 -5.08 5.37
N LEU A 94 5.75 -3.85 5.46
CA LEU A 94 5.36 -2.76 4.57
C LEU A 94 5.94 -2.95 3.16
N LEU A 95 5.07 -3.06 2.17
CA LEU A 95 5.44 -3.13 0.75
C LEU A 95 5.56 -1.74 0.13
N GLY A 96 4.66 -0.84 0.47
CA GLY A 96 4.62 0.48 -0.13
C GLY A 96 3.62 1.42 0.52
N VAL A 97 3.84 2.71 0.28
CA VAL A 97 2.96 3.79 0.73
C VAL A 97 2.62 4.64 -0.48
N ILE A 98 1.37 4.57 -0.91
CA ILE A 98 0.85 5.29 -2.06
C ILE A 98 0.20 6.58 -1.56
N PRO A 99 0.74 7.76 -1.90
CA PRO A 99 0.15 9.02 -1.48
C PRO A 99 -1.23 9.22 -2.11
N GLU A 100 -2.12 9.92 -1.42
CA GLU A 100 -3.36 10.43 -2.03
C GLU A 100 -3.00 11.27 -3.27
N SER A 101 -3.65 10.98 -4.40
CA SER A 101 -3.24 11.55 -5.68
C SER A 101 -4.39 11.66 -6.67
N LYS A 102 -4.57 12.87 -7.20
CA LYS A 102 -5.48 13.13 -8.31
C LYS A 102 -5.08 12.39 -9.59
N SER A 103 -3.79 12.08 -9.77
CA SER A 103 -3.31 11.35 -10.95
C SER A 103 -3.89 9.93 -11.02
N VAL A 104 -4.14 9.28 -9.88
CA VAL A 104 -4.76 7.94 -9.84
C VAL A 104 -6.19 7.98 -10.38
N LEU A 105 -6.98 8.95 -9.93
CA LEU A 105 -8.36 9.13 -10.40
C LEU A 105 -8.41 9.47 -11.89
N GLN A 106 -7.53 10.38 -12.34
CA GLN A 106 -7.44 10.77 -13.75
C GLN A 106 -7.04 9.58 -14.64
N ALA A 107 -6.04 8.81 -14.22
CA ALA A 107 -5.55 7.64 -14.93
C ALA A 107 -6.64 6.57 -15.07
N SER A 108 -7.37 6.29 -13.98
CA SER A 108 -8.52 5.38 -13.97
C SER A 108 -9.61 5.81 -14.96
N ASN A 109 -10.03 7.08 -14.92
CA ASN A 109 -11.03 7.62 -15.84
C ASN A 109 -10.58 7.59 -17.31
N ALA A 110 -9.28 7.69 -17.56
CA ALA A 110 -8.69 7.62 -18.90
C ALA A 110 -8.44 6.18 -19.38
N GLY A 111 -8.62 5.17 -18.53
CA GLY A 111 -8.32 3.77 -18.85
C GLY A 111 -6.81 3.48 -18.99
N ASN A 112 -5.95 4.34 -18.44
CA ASN A 112 -4.50 4.19 -18.50
C ASN A 112 -3.92 3.92 -17.10
N PRO A 113 -2.98 2.98 -16.94
CA PRO A 113 -2.35 2.74 -15.64
C PRO A 113 -1.52 3.94 -15.15
N VAL A 114 -1.73 4.35 -13.89
CA VAL A 114 -1.00 5.48 -13.27
C VAL A 114 0.52 5.27 -13.20
N ILE A 115 0.97 4.01 -13.16
CA ILE A 115 2.41 3.66 -13.12
C ILE A 115 3.17 4.13 -14.37
N LEU A 116 2.47 4.41 -15.48
CA LEU A 116 3.08 4.95 -16.70
C LEU A 116 3.45 6.44 -16.55
N ASP A 117 2.82 7.16 -15.63
CA ASP A 117 3.18 8.52 -15.27
C ASP A 117 4.35 8.50 -14.28
N LYS A 118 5.56 8.54 -14.85
CA LYS A 118 6.84 8.49 -14.12
C LYS A 118 7.13 9.75 -13.31
N GLU A 119 6.39 10.84 -13.53
CA GLU A 119 6.56 12.08 -12.79
C GLU A 119 5.61 12.16 -11.59
N SER A 120 4.48 11.46 -11.64
CA SER A 120 3.54 11.43 -10.53
C SER A 120 4.10 10.69 -9.30
N LYS A 121 3.87 11.26 -8.12
CA LYS A 121 4.23 10.63 -6.83
C LYS A 121 3.61 9.23 -6.69
N ALA A 122 2.36 9.06 -7.14
CA ALA A 122 1.68 7.76 -7.13
C ALA A 122 2.33 6.75 -8.08
N GLY A 123 2.66 7.14 -9.31
CA GLY A 123 3.32 6.26 -10.27
C GLY A 123 4.69 5.78 -9.77
N ILE A 124 5.49 6.68 -9.21
CA ILE A 124 6.77 6.37 -8.55
C ILE A 124 6.55 5.41 -7.37
N ALA A 125 5.57 5.67 -6.50
CA ALA A 125 5.30 4.84 -5.33
C ALA A 125 4.88 3.41 -5.70
N TYR A 126 4.03 3.25 -6.72
CA TYR A 126 3.65 1.94 -7.23
C TYR A 126 4.84 1.21 -7.85
N SER A 127 5.69 1.91 -8.62
CA SER A 127 6.90 1.32 -9.20
C SER A 127 7.86 0.82 -8.11
N ASP A 128 8.09 1.61 -7.07
CA ASP A 128 8.93 1.22 -5.93
C ASP A 128 8.32 0.01 -5.19
N ALA A 129 7.00 -0.03 -5.02
CA ALA A 129 6.30 -1.15 -4.37
C ALA A 129 6.45 -2.45 -5.18
N VAL A 130 6.34 -2.38 -6.51
CA VAL A 130 6.58 -3.53 -7.39
C VAL A 130 8.04 -3.98 -7.30
N GLY A 131 9.01 -3.06 -7.34
CA GLY A 131 10.43 -3.41 -7.18
C GLY A 131 10.70 -4.16 -5.87
N ARG A 132 10.13 -3.69 -4.74
CA ARG A 132 10.22 -4.42 -3.46
C ARG A 132 9.54 -5.79 -3.50
N LEU A 133 8.37 -5.90 -4.13
CA LEU A 133 7.68 -7.18 -4.28
C LEU A 133 8.56 -8.20 -5.03
N LEU A 134 9.31 -7.72 -6.02
CA LEU A 134 10.26 -8.50 -6.81
C LEU A 134 11.61 -8.74 -6.10
N GLY A 135 11.81 -8.18 -4.90
CA GLY A 135 12.98 -8.41 -4.05
C GLY A 135 14.06 -7.34 -4.11
N GLU A 136 13.79 -6.19 -4.74
CA GLU A 136 14.73 -5.05 -4.75
C GLU A 136 14.74 -4.32 -3.40
N ASP A 137 15.93 -3.86 -2.98
CA ASP A 137 16.10 -3.03 -1.79
C ASP A 137 15.90 -1.54 -2.16
N ILE A 138 14.66 -1.06 -2.00
CA ILE A 138 14.26 0.32 -2.34
C ILE A 138 13.74 1.02 -1.09
N SER A 139 14.31 2.17 -0.72
CA SER A 139 13.83 2.93 0.44
C SER A 139 12.42 3.48 0.26
N HIS A 140 11.60 3.48 1.32
CA HIS A 140 10.25 4.06 1.29
C HIS A 140 10.29 5.58 1.12
N LYS A 141 9.42 6.11 0.24
CA LYS A 141 9.24 7.54 -0.03
C LYS A 141 7.89 8.00 0.50
N PHE A 142 7.68 9.32 0.53
CA PHE A 142 6.39 9.96 0.85
C PHE A 142 5.85 9.73 2.27
N LEU A 143 6.71 9.31 3.21
CA LEU A 143 6.32 9.07 4.61
C LEU A 143 6.20 10.35 5.44
N LYS A 144 6.82 11.44 5.01
CA LYS A 144 6.94 12.70 5.77
C LYS A 144 6.50 13.86 4.90
N VAL A 145 6.03 14.93 5.55
CA VAL A 145 5.76 16.20 4.88
C VAL A 145 7.06 16.72 4.27
N GLU A 146 7.07 16.93 2.95
CA GLU A 146 8.16 17.61 2.28
C GLU A 146 8.18 19.06 2.77
N LYS A 147 9.05 19.37 3.73
CA LYS A 147 9.32 20.75 4.11
C LYS A 147 9.98 21.41 2.90
N GLN A 148 9.19 22.09 2.07
CA GLN A 148 9.73 22.95 1.02
C GLN A 148 10.78 23.86 1.66
N GLY A 149 12.02 23.71 1.22
CA GLY A 149 13.15 24.39 1.83
C GLY A 149 12.91 25.90 1.86
N PHE A 150 12.99 26.48 3.06
CA PHE A 150 13.00 27.92 3.33
C PHE A 150 14.10 28.71 2.57
N PHE A 151 14.87 28.08 1.69
CA PHE A 151 16.01 28.66 0.98
C PHE A 151 15.71 29.17 -0.43
N GLN A 152 14.54 28.94 -1.01
CA GLN A 152 14.23 29.47 -2.36
C GLN A 152 13.80 30.94 -2.37
N LYS A 153 13.50 31.55 -1.21
CA LYS A 153 13.09 32.96 -1.11
C LYS A 153 14.20 33.96 -0.80
N LEU A 154 15.44 33.52 -0.58
CA LEU A 154 16.56 34.41 -0.24
C LEU A 154 17.58 34.63 -1.38
N GLY A 155 17.31 34.08 -2.58
CA GLY A 155 18.19 34.22 -3.76
C GLY A 155 17.87 35.41 -4.68
N PHE A 156 16.78 36.15 -4.46
CA PHE A 156 16.34 37.25 -5.34
C PHE A 156 16.67 38.66 -4.83
N PHE A 157 17.50 38.80 -3.80
CA PHE A 157 18.03 40.08 -3.35
C PHE A 157 19.55 40.00 -3.17
N LYS A 158 20.31 40.13 -4.26
CA LYS A 158 21.62 40.76 -4.25
C LYS A 158 22.13 41.01 -5.68
N ASN A 159 22.22 42.31 -5.97
CA ASN A 159 23.00 43.05 -6.96
C ASN A 159 22.76 42.79 -8.45
#